data_AF-A0A528N548-F1
#
_entry.id   AF-A0A528N548-F1
#
_cell.length_a   1.000
_cell.length_b   1.000
_cell.length_c   1.000
_cell.angle_alpha   90.00
_cell.angle_beta   90.00
_cell.angle_gamma   90.00
#
_symmetry.space_group_name_H-M   'P 1'
#
loop_
_entity.id
_entity.type
_entity.pdbx_description
1 polymer ?
#
loop_
_entity_poly.entity_id
_entity_poly.type
_entity_poly.pdbx_seq_one_letter_code
_entity_poly.pdbx_strand_id
1 'polypeptide(L)'
;LALRMLGHGRRVGVVQFIKGKWHTGEKDAFAAFGDRVVWHTMGEGFTWETQDLKRDIAAAEAAWAKVLELMADPSISLLVLDELNIALRYDYLDLDTVV
;
A
#
# COMPACT_ATOMS: atom_id res chain seq x y z
N LEU A 1 2.44 -14.61 -0.44
CA LEU A 1 3.89 -14.38 -0.19
C LEU A 1 4.16 -13.75 1.18
N ALA A 2 3.42 -12.72 1.60
CA ALA A 2 3.58 -12.08 2.92
C ALA A 2 3.62 -13.06 4.10
N LEU A 3 2.59 -13.91 4.26
CA LEU A 3 2.56 -14.94 5.32
C LEU A 3 3.77 -15.87 5.30
N ARG A 4 4.30 -16.22 4.13
CA ARG A 4 5.50 -17.07 4.01
C ARG A 4 6.72 -16.34 4.59
N MET A 5 6.91 -15.07 4.23
CA MET A 5 8.02 -14.26 4.74
C MET A 5 7.94 -14.08 6.26
N LEU A 6 6.74 -13.77 6.76
CA LEU A 6 6.47 -13.63 8.18
C LEU A 6 6.71 -14.94 8.95
N GLY A 7 6.30 -16.08 8.37
CA GLY A 7 6.56 -17.42 8.92
C GLY A 7 8.05 -17.76 9.02
N HIS A 8 8.88 -17.18 8.15
CA HIS A 8 10.35 -17.27 8.23
C HIS A 8 11.00 -16.18 9.09
N GLY A 9 10.21 -15.43 9.88
CA GLY A 9 10.73 -14.39 10.77
C GLY A 9 11.14 -13.09 10.08
N ARG A 10 10.85 -12.94 8.78
CA ARG A 10 11.21 -11.73 8.01
C ARG A 10 10.16 -10.64 8.17
N ARG A 11 10.57 -9.39 7.94
CA ARG A 11 9.70 -8.22 7.98
C ARG A 11 9.07 -7.93 6.62
N VAL A 12 7.81 -7.51 6.62
CA VAL A 12 7.01 -7.24 5.41
C VAL A 12 6.41 -5.84 5.51
N GLY A 13 6.51 -5.08 4.42
CA GLY A 13 5.79 -3.82 4.23
C GLY A 13 4.56 -4.03 3.35
N VAL A 14 3.47 -3.31 3.63
CA VAL A 14 2.25 -3.26 2.82
C VAL A 14 1.82 -1.82 2.64
N VAL A 15 1.64 -1.38 1.40
CA VAL A 15 1.08 -0.07 1.05
C VAL A 15 -0.16 -0.28 0.18
N GLN A 16 -1.29 0.31 0.58
CA GLN A 16 -2.57 0.18 -0.12
C GLN A 16 -2.95 1.51 -0.77
N PHE A 17 -3.13 1.50 -2.10
CA PHE A 17 -3.34 2.70 -2.90
C PHE A 17 -4.81 3.17 -2.94
N ILE A 18 -5.77 2.25 -2.92
CA ILE A 18 -7.19 2.58 -3.14
C ILE A 18 -8.01 2.52 -1.86
N LYS A 19 -7.68 1.59 -0.94
CA LYS A 19 -8.53 1.32 0.22
C LYS A 19 -8.57 2.55 1.14
N GLY A 20 -9.80 2.99 1.44
CA GLY A 20 -10.10 4.05 2.40
C GLY A 20 -10.06 3.57 3.84
N LYS A 21 -10.82 4.21 4.72
CA LYS A 21 -10.94 3.87 6.16
C LYS A 21 -11.61 2.51 6.47
N TRP A 22 -11.85 1.67 5.46
CA TRP A 22 -12.55 0.41 5.64
C TRP A 22 -11.62 -0.61 6.30
N HIS A 23 -12.13 -1.22 7.37
CA HIS A 23 -11.44 -2.28 8.09
C HIS A 23 -11.24 -3.50 7.18
N THR A 24 -10.03 -4.07 7.20
CA THR A 24 -9.68 -5.26 6.41
C THR A 24 -9.24 -6.37 7.36
N GLY A 25 -9.80 -7.57 7.20
CA GLY A 25 -9.48 -8.70 8.07
C GLY A 25 -8.00 -9.13 7.96
N GLU A 26 -7.35 -8.83 6.84
CA GLU A 26 -5.93 -9.06 6.63
C GLU A 26 -5.06 -8.24 7.59
N LYS A 27 -5.46 -7.00 7.90
CA LYS A 27 -4.74 -6.16 8.86
C LYS A 27 -4.77 -6.77 10.26
N ASP A 28 -5.91 -7.28 10.69
CA ASP A 28 -6.06 -7.95 11.98
C ASP A 28 -5.28 -9.26 12.04
N ALA A 29 -5.36 -10.07 10.98
CA ALA A 29 -4.57 -11.30 10.88
C ALA A 29 -3.07 -11.01 10.95
N PHE A 30 -2.61 -9.91 10.35
CA PHE A 30 -1.21 -9.51 10.36
C PHE A 30 -0.77 -8.81 11.64
N ALA A 31 -1.70 -8.25 12.43
CA ALA A 31 -1.40 -7.66 13.73
C ALA A 31 -0.74 -8.67 14.69
N ALA A 32 -1.04 -9.96 14.56
CA ALA A 32 -0.40 -11.04 15.33
C ALA A 32 1.12 -11.14 15.11
N PHE A 33 1.66 -10.54 14.04
CA PHE A 33 3.09 -10.54 13.74
C PHE A 33 3.83 -9.29 14.27
N GLY A 34 3.10 -8.33 14.84
CA GLY A 34 3.66 -7.16 15.52
C GLY A 34 4.44 -6.23 14.58
N ASP A 35 5.60 -5.78 15.05
CA ASP A 35 6.52 -4.87 14.37
C ASP A 35 7.11 -5.43 13.06
N ARG A 36 6.97 -6.74 12.83
CA ARG A 36 7.36 -7.40 11.58
C ARG A 36 6.42 -7.06 10.41
N VAL A 37 5.30 -6.38 10.66
CA VAL A 37 4.41 -5.88 9.61
C VAL A 37 4.37 -4.35 9.68
N VAL A 38 4.77 -3.71 8.60
CA VAL A 38 4.62 -2.26 8.40
C VAL A 38 3.46 -2.04 7.44
N TRP A 39 2.39 -1.41 7.91
CA TRP A 39 1.13 -1.31 7.16
C TRP A 39 0.71 0.14 6.94
N HIS A 40 0.52 0.52 5.68
CA HIS A 40 0.05 1.85 5.28
C HIS A 40 -1.20 1.74 4.40
N THR A 41 -2.30 2.32 4.87
CA THR A 41 -3.53 2.50 4.09
C THR A 41 -3.59 3.97 3.69
N MET A 42 -3.43 4.26 2.40
CA MET A 42 -3.19 5.62 1.90
C MET A 42 -4.26 6.09 0.90
N GLY A 43 -5.23 5.24 0.55
CA GLY A 43 -6.34 5.62 -0.33
C GLY A 43 -7.51 6.27 0.40
N GLU A 44 -8.42 6.87 -0.36
CA GLU A 44 -9.68 7.45 0.15
C GLU A 44 -10.87 6.48 0.05
N GLY A 45 -10.69 5.33 -0.60
CA GLY A 45 -11.76 4.37 -0.90
C GLY A 45 -12.44 4.68 -2.23
N PHE A 46 -13.32 3.77 -2.68
CA PHE A 46 -14.17 4.02 -3.85
C PHE A 46 -15.27 5.01 -3.48
N THR A 47 -15.11 6.30 -3.80
CA THR A 47 -16.20 7.27 -3.73
C THR A 47 -17.04 7.16 -5.02
N TRP A 48 -18.11 6.35 -4.96
CA TRP A 48 -19.11 6.29 -6.03
C TRP A 48 -19.88 7.61 -6.20
N GLU A 49 -19.83 8.49 -5.19
CA GLU A 49 -20.37 9.85 -5.23
C GLU A 49 -19.23 10.86 -5.23
N THR A 50 -19.04 11.51 -6.38
CA THR A 50 -18.05 12.57 -6.63
C THR A 50 -16.58 12.11 -6.55
N GLN A 51 -16.04 11.66 -7.70
CA GLN A 51 -14.59 11.49 -7.88
C GLN A 51 -13.91 12.86 -7.83
N ASP A 52 -13.17 13.13 -6.76
CA ASP A 52 -12.20 14.23 -6.74
C ASP A 52 -10.85 13.69 -7.21
N LEU A 53 -10.69 13.65 -8.54
CA LEU A 53 -9.49 13.15 -9.22
C LEU A 53 -8.20 13.74 -8.65
N LYS A 54 -8.22 15.01 -8.23
CA LYS A 54 -7.03 15.65 -7.65
C LYS A 54 -6.65 15.04 -6.31
N ARG A 55 -7.62 14.63 -5.49
CA ARG A 55 -7.37 13.94 -4.23
C ARG A 55 -6.87 12.52 -4.47
N ASP A 56 -7.43 11.82 -5.45
CA ASP A 56 -6.98 10.48 -5.81
C ASP A 56 -5.52 10.48 -6.30
N ILE A 57 -5.15 11.46 -7.14
CA ILE A 57 -3.76 11.67 -7.57
C ILE A 57 -2.86 11.96 -6.35
N ALA A 58 -3.24 12.93 -5.51
CA ALA A 58 -2.42 13.28 -4.34
C ALA A 58 -2.25 12.10 -3.36
N ALA A 59 -3.29 11.29 -3.17
CA ALA A 59 -3.24 10.09 -2.35
C ALA A 59 -2.31 9.02 -2.97
N ALA A 60 -2.38 8.80 -4.28
CA ALA A 60 -1.52 7.87 -4.99
C ALA A 60 -0.04 8.32 -4.96
N GLU A 61 0.25 9.61 -5.16
CA GLU A 61 1.59 10.19 -5.04
C GLU A 61 2.15 10.03 -3.61
N ALA A 62 1.33 10.29 -2.59
CA ALA A 62 1.73 10.10 -1.19
C ALA A 62 1.97 8.62 -0.86
N ALA A 63 1.15 7.72 -1.40
CA ALA A 63 1.36 6.28 -1.29
C ALA A 63 2.67 5.86 -1.96
N TRP A 64 2.98 6.38 -3.15
CA TRP A 64 4.23 6.12 -3.86
C TRP A 64 5.45 6.63 -3.09
N ALA A 65 5.40 7.84 -2.53
CA ALA A 65 6.46 8.35 -1.67
C ALA A 65 6.73 7.43 -0.46
N LYS A 66 5.66 6.87 0.13
CA LYS A 66 5.80 5.87 1.21
C LYS A 66 6.41 4.56 0.70
N VAL A 67 6.07 4.12 -0.51
CA VAL A 67 6.71 2.95 -1.15
C VAL A 67 8.21 3.15 -1.25
N LEU A 68 8.66 4.31 -1.76
CA LEU A 68 10.08 4.63 -1.88
C LEU A 68 10.81 4.63 -0.53
N GLU A 69 10.18 5.17 0.51
CA GLU A 69 10.71 5.12 1.89
C GLU A 69 10.89 3.67 2.38
N LEU A 70 9.89 2.82 2.20
CA LEU A 70 9.94 1.42 2.63
C LEU A 70 10.90 0.58 1.77
N MET A 71 11.02 0.89 0.48
CA MET A 71 12.02 0.25 -0.40
C MET A 71 13.45 0.56 0.04
N ALA A 72 13.69 1.73 0.62
CA ALA A 72 14.99 2.12 1.14
C ALA A 72 15.33 1.49 2.51
N ASP A 73 14.35 0.88 3.21
CA ASP A 73 14.55 0.20 4.48
C ASP A 73 15.08 -1.24 4.26
N PRO A 74 16.36 -1.53 4.56
CA PRO A 74 16.93 -2.86 4.35
C PRO A 74 16.36 -3.94 5.28
N SER A 75 15.61 -3.57 6.33
CA SER A 75 14.95 -4.52 7.21
C SER A 75 13.74 -5.18 6.54
N ILE A 76 13.13 -4.53 5.53
CA ILE A 76 11.95 -5.03 4.83
C ILE A 76 12.38 -6.03 3.76
N SER A 77 11.98 -7.30 3.93
CA SER A 77 12.34 -8.37 2.99
C SER A 77 11.30 -8.59 1.88
N LEU A 78 10.12 -8.00 2.01
CA LEU A 78 9.06 -8.03 1.01
C LEU A 78 8.20 -6.77 1.16
N LEU A 79 7.95 -6.08 0.06
CA LEU A 79 7.02 -4.96 0.00
C LEU A 79 5.84 -5.34 -0.91
N VAL A 80 4.62 -5.19 -0.40
CA VAL A 80 3.37 -5.44 -1.13
C VAL A 80 2.73 -4.12 -1.49
N LEU A 81 2.52 -3.91 -2.80
CA LEU A 81 1.86 -2.74 -3.36
C LEU A 81 0.43 -3.14 -3.74
N ASP A 82 -0.49 -3.01 -2.79
CA ASP A 82 -1.89 -3.44 -2.94
C ASP A 82 -2.65 -2.41 -3.79
N GLU A 83 -3.26 -2.88 -4.88
CA GLU A 83 -4.03 -2.10 -5.86
C GLU A 83 -3.25 -1.02 -6.64
N LEU A 84 -1.93 -1.15 -6.74
CA LEU A 84 -1.11 -0.25 -7.60
C LEU A 84 -1.60 -0.26 -9.05
N ASN A 85 -2.02 -1.42 -9.57
CA ASN A 85 -2.59 -1.56 -10.90
C ASN A 85 -3.82 -0.67 -11.13
N ILE A 86 -4.61 -0.38 -10.09
CA ILE A 86 -5.77 0.51 -10.20
C ILE A 86 -5.29 1.96 -10.29
N ALA A 87 -4.33 2.36 -9.45
CA ALA A 87 -3.74 3.70 -9.50
C ALA A 87 -3.11 4.00 -10.86
N LEU A 88 -2.42 3.02 -11.46
CA LEU A 88 -1.85 3.13 -12.81
C LEU A 88 -2.92 3.13 -13.90
N ARG A 89 -3.95 2.29 -13.78
CA ARG A 89 -5.01 2.18 -14.81
C ARG A 89 -5.82 3.46 -14.98
N TYR A 90 -6.00 4.22 -13.91
CA TYR A 90 -6.78 5.47 -13.90
C TYR A 90 -5.89 6.73 -13.91
N ASP A 91 -4.60 6.59 -14.20
CA ASP A 91 -3.63 7.70 -14.29
C ASP A 91 -3.54 8.54 -13.00
N TYR A 92 -3.75 7.90 -11.84
CA TYR A 92 -3.54 8.54 -10.53
C TYR A 92 -2.06 8.63 -10.18
N LEU A 93 -1.27 7.71 -10.74
CA LEU A 93 0.18 7.67 -10.66
C LEU A 93 0.74 7.48 -12.06
N ASP A 94 1.72 8.29 -12.43
CA ASP A 94 2.41 8.17 -13.72
C ASP A 94 3.20 6.86 -13.78
N LEU A 95 2.99 6.08 -14.84
CA LEU A 95 3.66 4.80 -15.06
C LEU A 95 5.18 4.97 -15.06
N ASP A 96 5.70 6.06 -15.62
CA ASP A 96 7.14 6.32 -15.72
C ASP A 96 7.81 6.48 -14.35
N THR A 97 7.03 6.70 -13.29
CA THR A 97 7.55 6.77 -11.92
C THR A 97 7.83 5.40 -11.31
N VAL A 98 7.33 4.32 -11.92
CA VAL A 98 7.37 2.94 -11.39
C VAL A 98 8.33 2.02 -12.16
N VAL A 99 8.68 2.36 -13.41
CA VAL A 99 9.56 1.56 -14.30
C VAL A 99 11.05 1.87 -14.14
#